data_AF-K3V4U4-F1
#
_entry.id   AF-K3V4U4-F1
#
_cell.length_a   1.000
_cell.length_b   1.000
_cell.length_c   1.000
_cell.angle_alpha   90.00
_cell.angle_beta   90.00
_cell.angle_gamma   90.00
#
_symmetry.space_group_name_H-M   'P 1'
#
loop_
_entity.id
_entity.type
_entity.pdbx_description
1 polymer ?
#
loop_
_entity_poly.entity_id
_entity_poly.type
_entity_poly.pdbx_seq_one_letter_code
_entity_poly.pdbx_strand_id
1 'polypeptide(L)'
;MASLVDKCGYYIRHPRRIPKRLIALSAVLSLVVLLTLNMSWSGHSQMSIIDLPPRESFDTVKATNFLLDNPIESPYKTEFWEVGQRSKQIGRWLGALDALPRKSKQSKDISVATEKVAQALFPFLKNSDLDPDSVTPLADLRESYVRGSRGIIIHVGGGEEPVRFASHLIVSLRRVLYSKLPIQIAYAGDKDLSPRDRVRIQSMKGATDMEFLDVLSVFNDTTLRLQGAGWAIKPFALLASKFEQAILIDANVVFMQKPEKLFEQRPYVNKGAYLFHDRLLWKGMVPKRHTWWKDQIKEPSDELKKSQVWQERYSEECDTGVIVVDKSKIPIFTGLLHIAWQNTRAVREEVAYKLGHGDKESWWLGFELTGARYEFEAHYGSVIGWGDSPDISKVNMVCSFGVAHLDTHDQPLWYNGGVLENKGESLAMYRIPSYWMTGGVWEKGATRQDMSCMSRATAYVLTDTEVNTLAESIDAAKEVDRTFAKD
;
A
#
# COMPACT_ATOMS: atom_id res chain seq x y z
N MET A 1 50.89 34.58 14.33
CA MET A 1 49.90 33.94 15.22
C MET A 1 50.22 34.08 16.72
N ALA A 2 51.47 34.27 17.15
CA ALA A 2 51.79 34.48 18.58
C ALA A 2 51.22 35.80 19.18
N SER A 3 51.11 36.89 18.43
CA SER A 3 50.67 38.19 18.99
C SER A 3 49.15 38.35 19.20
N LEU A 4 48.32 37.46 18.65
CA LEU A 4 46.87 37.48 18.88
C LEU A 4 46.50 36.72 20.17
N VAL A 5 47.18 35.61 20.45
CA VAL A 5 46.95 34.79 21.64
C VAL A 5 47.34 35.55 22.91
N ASP A 6 48.46 36.28 22.88
CA ASP A 6 48.88 37.13 24.01
C ASP A 6 47.90 38.28 24.28
N LYS A 7 47.32 38.87 23.22
CA LYS A 7 46.30 39.92 23.36
C LYS A 7 45.00 39.39 23.94
N CYS A 8 44.57 38.18 23.55
CA CYS A 8 43.39 37.54 24.15
C CYS A 8 43.61 37.22 25.63
N GLY A 9 44.78 36.71 26.02
CA GLY A 9 45.14 36.46 27.43
C GLY A 9 45.13 37.72 28.29
N TYR A 10 45.57 38.85 27.75
CA TYR A 10 45.56 40.15 28.45
C TYR A 10 44.14 40.64 28.77
N TYR A 11 43.19 40.55 27.81
CA TYR A 11 41.81 41.01 28.03
C TYR A 11 40.99 40.11 28.95
N ILE A 12 41.30 38.80 29.01
CA ILE A 12 40.69 37.87 29.97
C ILE A 12 41.07 38.27 31.41
N ARG A 13 42.32 38.71 31.64
CA ARG A 13 42.80 39.13 32.97
C ARG A 13 42.40 40.57 33.34
N HIS A 14 42.03 41.41 32.36
CA HIS A 14 41.68 42.82 32.56
C HIS A 14 40.39 43.23 31.81
N PRO A 15 39.21 42.73 32.24
CA PRO A 15 37.94 42.94 31.52
C PRO A 15 37.53 44.41 31.41
N ARG A 16 37.97 45.28 32.33
CA ARG A 16 37.70 46.73 32.29
C ARG A 16 38.43 47.49 31.18
N ARG A 17 39.39 46.86 30.49
CA ARG A 17 40.19 47.49 29.42
C ARG A 17 39.80 47.05 28.02
N ILE A 18 38.74 46.26 27.87
CA ILE A 18 38.24 45.84 26.55
C ILE A 18 37.76 47.08 25.78
N PRO A 19 38.30 47.36 24.56
CA PRO A 19 37.84 48.48 23.76
C PRO A 19 36.34 48.36 23.44
N LYS A 20 35.57 49.44 23.61
CA LYS A 20 34.12 49.45 23.37
C LYS A 20 33.71 48.90 21.99
N ARG A 21 34.57 49.05 20.97
CA ARG A 21 34.37 48.48 19.62
C ARG A 21 34.39 46.95 19.59
N LEU A 22 35.22 46.30 20.41
CA LEU A 22 35.28 44.83 20.53
C LEU A 22 34.06 44.27 21.27
N ILE A 23 33.55 44.99 22.25
CA ILE A 23 32.30 44.65 22.95
C ILE A 23 31.11 44.75 21.98
N ALA A 24 31.06 45.80 21.15
CA ALA A 24 30.02 45.95 20.13
C ALA A 24 30.08 44.85 19.06
N LEU A 25 31.27 44.45 18.61
CA LEU A 25 31.46 43.34 17.68
C LEU A 25 31.04 42.00 18.28
N SER A 26 31.36 41.74 19.55
CA SER A 26 30.90 40.56 20.29
C SER A 26 29.38 40.54 20.45
N ALA A 27 28.76 41.68 20.75
CA ALA A 27 27.31 41.79 20.88
C ALA A 27 26.60 41.57 19.53
N VAL A 28 27.11 42.14 18.44
CA VAL A 28 26.56 41.92 17.09
C VAL A 28 26.77 40.48 16.64
N LEU A 29 27.93 39.88 16.89
CA LEU A 29 28.18 38.47 16.55
C LEU A 29 27.27 37.55 17.38
N SER A 30 27.05 37.84 18.66
CA SER A 30 26.13 37.09 19.52
C SER A 30 24.68 37.26 19.06
N LEU A 31 24.28 38.46 18.61
CA LEU A 31 22.95 38.72 18.07
C LEU A 31 22.75 38.01 16.73
N VAL A 32 23.77 37.96 15.85
CA VAL A 32 23.74 37.22 14.59
C VAL A 32 23.73 35.72 14.84
N VAL A 33 24.46 35.21 15.82
CA VAL A 33 24.41 33.80 16.24
C VAL A 33 23.05 33.46 16.84
N LEU A 34 22.47 34.32 17.68
CA LEU A 34 21.11 34.17 18.21
C LEU A 34 20.03 34.25 17.11
N LEU A 35 20.19 35.14 16.13
CA LEU A 35 19.28 35.25 14.99
C LEU A 35 19.42 34.06 14.03
N THR A 36 20.62 33.53 13.81
CA THR A 36 20.83 32.34 12.98
C THR A 36 20.44 31.03 13.67
N LEU A 37 20.58 30.95 15.00
CA LEU A 37 20.02 29.87 15.82
C LEU A 37 18.48 29.95 15.91
N ASN A 38 17.90 31.14 15.99
CA ASN A 38 16.44 31.31 15.92
C ASN A 38 15.88 31.05 14.52
N MET A 39 16.64 31.34 13.46
CA MET A 39 16.24 31.02 12.09
C MET A 39 16.41 29.53 11.72
N SER A 40 17.16 28.75 12.52
CA SER A 40 17.18 27.28 12.43
C SER A 40 16.19 26.59 13.39
N TRP A 41 15.46 27.37 14.19
CA TRP A 41 14.38 26.95 15.09
C TRP A 41 12.98 27.29 14.52
N SER A 42 12.82 27.17 13.21
CA SER A 42 11.50 27.12 12.55
C SER A 42 11.08 25.69 12.20
N GLY A 43 11.69 24.68 12.84
CA GLY A 43 11.06 23.38 12.99
C GLY A 43 10.10 23.47 14.16
N HIS A 44 8.80 23.58 13.91
CA HIS A 44 7.83 23.18 14.95
C HIS A 44 8.25 21.78 15.39
N SER A 45 8.71 21.62 16.62
CA SER A 45 8.81 20.30 17.21
C SER A 45 7.37 19.79 17.27
N GLN A 46 6.95 19.00 16.29
CA GLN A 46 5.71 18.28 16.39
C GLN A 46 5.80 17.43 17.64
N MET A 47 4.96 17.75 18.62
CA MET A 47 4.84 16.94 19.81
C MET A 47 4.34 15.58 19.36
N SER A 48 5.12 14.53 19.61
CA SER A 48 4.71 13.18 19.29
C SER A 48 3.85 12.62 20.42
N ILE A 49 2.86 11.79 20.10
CA ILE A 49 2.09 11.07 21.12
C ILE A 49 2.98 10.20 22.03
N ILE A 50 4.15 9.77 21.54
CA ILE A 50 5.10 8.98 22.35
C ILE A 50 5.81 9.81 23.42
N ASP A 51 5.78 11.14 23.29
CA ASP A 51 6.37 12.07 24.26
C ASP A 51 5.43 12.30 25.46
N LEU A 52 4.15 11.89 25.36
CA LEU A 52 3.25 11.87 26.51
C LEU A 52 3.73 10.82 27.52
N PRO A 53 3.81 11.17 28.82
CA PRO A 53 4.10 10.18 29.86
C PRO A 53 3.15 8.99 29.75
N PRO A 54 3.60 7.74 29.97
CA PRO A 54 2.76 6.55 29.77
C PRO A 54 1.41 6.64 30.49
N ARG A 55 1.39 7.13 31.73
CA ARG A 55 0.17 7.35 32.51
C ARG A 55 -0.84 8.28 31.82
N GLU A 56 -0.38 9.29 31.08
CA GLU A 56 -1.24 10.24 30.37
C GLU A 56 -1.68 9.70 29.00
N SER A 57 -0.84 8.91 28.32
CA SER A 57 -1.23 8.21 27.10
C SER A 57 -2.34 7.16 27.31
N PHE A 58 -2.43 6.61 28.53
CA PHE A 58 -3.50 5.70 28.96
C PHE A 58 -4.73 6.45 29.50
N ASP A 59 -4.60 7.74 29.83
CA ASP A 59 -5.73 8.60 30.18
C ASP A 59 -6.41 9.05 28.89
N THR A 60 -7.61 8.51 28.65
CA THR A 60 -8.34 8.75 27.40
C THR A 60 -8.65 10.23 27.17
N VAL A 61 -8.94 10.99 28.24
CA VAL A 61 -9.28 12.42 28.11
C VAL A 61 -8.03 13.22 27.76
N LYS A 62 -6.94 13.03 28.50
CA LYS A 62 -5.67 13.74 28.23
C LYS A 62 -5.13 13.43 26.83
N ALA A 63 -5.09 12.15 26.46
CA ALA A 63 -4.64 11.74 25.13
C ALA A 63 -5.54 12.31 24.02
N THR A 64 -6.85 12.34 24.21
CA THR A 64 -7.78 12.94 23.23
C THR A 64 -7.50 14.43 23.05
N ASN A 65 -7.43 15.20 24.15
CA ASN A 65 -7.17 16.64 24.07
C ASN A 65 -5.84 16.92 23.38
N PHE A 66 -4.77 16.21 23.77
CA PHE A 66 -3.47 16.35 23.12
C PHE A 66 -3.52 16.12 21.61
N LEU A 67 -4.19 15.05 21.15
CA LEU A 67 -4.26 14.70 19.74
C LEU A 67 -5.09 15.69 18.92
N LEU A 68 -6.14 16.26 19.51
CA LEU A 68 -7.00 17.24 18.85
C LEU A 68 -6.37 18.64 18.84
N ASP A 69 -5.62 19.00 19.88
CA ASP A 69 -4.93 20.29 19.99
C ASP A 69 -3.66 20.35 19.11
N ASN A 70 -3.17 19.20 18.65
CA ASN A 70 -1.98 19.09 17.79
C ASN A 70 -2.32 18.35 16.48
N PRO A 71 -3.10 18.93 15.56
CA PRO A 71 -3.51 18.26 14.32
C PRO A 71 -2.32 17.95 13.40
N ILE A 72 -2.47 16.94 12.55
CA ILE A 72 -1.52 16.62 11.49
C ILE A 72 -1.81 17.51 10.28
N GLU A 73 -0.83 18.33 9.90
CA GLU A 73 -0.96 19.32 8.82
C GLU A 73 0.18 19.19 7.82
N SER A 74 -0.01 19.76 6.62
CA SER A 74 1.04 19.86 5.61
C SER A 74 2.18 20.77 6.12
N PRO A 75 3.47 20.48 5.82
CA PRO A 75 3.94 19.41 4.93
C PRO A 75 3.90 18.01 5.59
N TYR A 76 3.32 17.04 4.89
CA TYR A 76 3.13 15.68 5.41
C TYR A 76 4.40 14.82 5.46
N LYS A 77 5.50 15.26 4.84
CA LYS A 77 6.72 14.45 4.67
C LYS A 77 7.32 13.95 5.99
N THR A 78 7.15 14.66 7.10
CA THR A 78 7.67 14.31 8.42
C THR A 78 6.67 13.58 9.32
N GLU A 79 5.43 13.41 8.85
CA GLU A 79 4.30 13.01 9.70
C GLU A 79 4.05 11.51 9.74
N PHE A 80 4.65 10.74 8.83
CA PHE A 80 4.25 9.35 8.60
C PHE A 80 4.43 8.50 9.88
N TRP A 81 5.54 8.70 10.59
CA TRP A 81 5.78 8.07 11.89
C TRP A 81 4.69 8.43 12.91
N GLU A 82 4.38 9.72 13.05
CA GLU A 82 3.41 10.21 14.03
C GLU A 82 1.99 9.74 13.69
N VAL A 83 1.56 9.79 12.43
CA VAL A 83 0.30 9.19 11.99
C VAL A 83 0.26 7.70 12.32
N GLY A 84 1.38 6.98 12.19
CA GLY A 84 1.53 5.60 12.62
C GLY A 84 1.28 5.40 14.12
N GLN A 85 1.88 6.25 14.96
CA GLN A 85 1.69 6.17 16.42
C GLN A 85 0.28 6.54 16.86
N ARG A 86 -0.34 7.55 16.23
CA ARG A 86 -1.74 7.92 16.49
C ARG A 86 -2.71 6.82 16.06
N SER A 87 -2.42 6.15 14.94
CA SER A 87 -3.18 4.97 14.50
C SER A 87 -3.06 3.80 15.49
N LYS A 88 -1.88 3.56 16.06
CA LYS A 88 -1.67 2.57 17.14
C LYS A 88 -2.52 2.91 18.36
N GLN A 89 -2.62 4.19 18.73
CA GLN A 89 -3.47 4.61 19.84
C GLN A 89 -4.96 4.37 19.56
N ILE A 90 -5.44 4.70 18.35
CA ILE A 90 -6.80 4.37 17.91
C ILE A 90 -7.03 2.84 18.03
N GLY A 91 -6.08 2.02 17.59
CA GLY A 91 -6.15 0.57 17.71
C GLY A 91 -6.25 0.07 19.16
N ARG A 92 -5.51 0.68 20.10
CA ARG A 92 -5.63 0.35 21.53
C ARG A 92 -7.02 0.65 22.07
N TRP A 93 -7.60 1.78 21.69
CA TRP A 93 -8.96 2.14 22.10
C TRP A 93 -10.01 1.22 21.49
N LEU A 94 -9.89 0.86 20.20
CA LEU A 94 -10.75 -0.15 19.58
C LEU A 94 -10.67 -1.50 20.32
N GLY A 95 -9.46 -1.93 20.70
CA GLY A 95 -9.27 -3.17 21.48
C GLY A 95 -9.92 -3.10 22.86
N ALA A 96 -9.86 -1.95 23.52
CA ALA A 96 -10.55 -1.72 24.77
C ALA A 96 -12.08 -1.74 24.61
N LEU A 97 -12.61 -1.15 23.53
CA LEU A 97 -14.05 -1.17 23.22
C LEU A 97 -14.57 -2.59 22.96
N ASP A 98 -13.79 -3.42 22.27
CA ASP A 98 -14.16 -4.81 22.00
C ASP A 98 -14.14 -5.68 23.28
N ALA A 99 -13.35 -5.30 24.30
CA ALA A 99 -13.23 -6.02 25.57
C ALA A 99 -14.19 -5.53 26.67
N LEU A 100 -14.63 -4.28 26.63
CA LEU A 100 -15.46 -3.67 27.68
C LEU A 100 -16.97 -3.90 27.44
N PRO A 101 -17.80 -3.89 28.51
CA PRO A 101 -19.24 -3.88 28.35
C PRO A 101 -19.71 -2.60 27.62
N ARG A 102 -20.43 -2.77 26.50
CA ARG A 102 -20.90 -1.68 25.61
C ARG A 102 -21.62 -0.52 26.32
N LYS A 103 -22.31 -0.79 27.44
CA LYS A 103 -23.09 0.21 28.18
C LYS A 103 -22.33 0.90 29.31
N SER A 104 -21.09 0.50 29.59
CA SER A 104 -20.28 1.11 30.64
C SER A 104 -19.93 2.57 30.29
N LYS A 105 -19.81 3.42 31.32
CA LYS A 105 -19.36 4.81 31.14
C LYS A 105 -18.01 4.87 30.42
N GLN A 106 -17.08 4.00 30.82
CA GLN A 106 -15.75 3.91 30.20
C GLN A 106 -15.82 3.56 28.70
N SER A 107 -16.66 2.62 28.30
CA SER A 107 -16.84 2.29 26.87
C SER A 107 -17.39 3.48 26.08
N LYS A 108 -18.34 4.25 26.64
CA LYS A 108 -18.84 5.47 26.00
C LYS A 108 -17.76 6.54 25.85
N ASP A 109 -16.98 6.78 26.91
CA ASP A 109 -15.92 7.80 26.90
C ASP A 109 -14.83 7.43 25.88
N ILE A 110 -14.41 6.16 25.82
CA ILE A 110 -13.44 5.66 24.83
C ILE A 110 -14.01 5.73 23.42
N SER A 111 -15.28 5.39 23.21
CA SER A 111 -15.92 5.46 21.89
C SER A 111 -15.91 6.89 21.36
N VAL A 112 -16.33 7.87 22.17
CA VAL A 112 -16.31 9.30 21.78
C VAL A 112 -14.89 9.77 21.45
N ALA A 113 -13.91 9.39 22.26
CA ALA A 113 -12.50 9.73 22.02
C ALA A 113 -12.00 9.13 20.70
N THR A 114 -12.26 7.84 20.48
CA THR A 114 -11.83 7.09 19.30
C THR A 114 -12.39 7.73 18.03
N GLU A 115 -13.69 8.02 18.01
CA GLU A 115 -14.35 8.64 16.86
C GLU A 115 -13.80 10.02 16.54
N LYS A 116 -13.69 10.90 17.55
CA LYS A 116 -13.16 12.26 17.35
C LYS A 116 -11.74 12.25 16.80
N VAL A 117 -10.86 11.44 17.39
CA VAL A 117 -9.45 11.38 16.99
C VAL A 117 -9.31 10.72 15.63
N ALA A 118 -10.04 9.63 15.35
CA ALA A 118 -9.99 8.97 14.04
C ALA A 118 -10.50 9.88 12.93
N GLN A 119 -11.61 10.60 13.15
CA GLN A 119 -12.13 11.56 12.19
C GLN A 119 -11.20 12.77 11.98
N ALA A 120 -10.45 13.19 13.01
CA ALA A 120 -9.44 14.23 12.87
C ALA A 120 -8.21 13.76 12.07
N LEU A 121 -7.74 12.53 12.34
CA LEU A 121 -6.57 11.94 11.68
C LEU A 121 -6.86 11.47 10.25
N PHE A 122 -8.07 10.95 10.03
CA PHE A 122 -8.55 10.40 8.76
C PHE A 122 -9.84 11.10 8.32
N PRO A 123 -9.75 12.34 7.80
CA PRO A 123 -10.93 13.12 7.44
C PRO A 123 -11.83 12.46 6.37
N PHE A 124 -11.30 11.48 5.63
CA PHE A 124 -12.07 10.71 4.66
C PHE A 124 -13.15 9.81 5.28
N LEU A 125 -13.10 9.58 6.60
CA LEU A 125 -14.18 8.89 7.34
C LEU A 125 -15.43 9.78 7.50
N LYS A 126 -15.31 11.10 7.36
CA LYS A 126 -16.44 12.03 7.53
C LYS A 126 -17.32 12.06 6.29
N ASN A 127 -18.60 12.42 6.49
CA ASN A 127 -19.55 12.72 5.42
C ASN A 127 -19.71 11.56 4.42
N SER A 128 -19.85 10.33 4.93
CA SER A 128 -20.23 9.18 4.11
C SER A 128 -21.62 9.41 3.51
N ASP A 129 -21.81 9.09 2.23
CA ASP A 129 -23.13 9.23 1.59
C ASP A 129 -24.10 8.14 2.07
N LEU A 130 -23.59 7.03 2.62
CA LEU A 130 -24.41 5.96 3.22
C LEU A 130 -25.13 6.42 4.50
N ASP A 131 -24.45 7.24 5.32
CA ASP A 131 -25.02 7.83 6.52
C ASP A 131 -24.39 9.22 6.79
N PRO A 132 -24.91 10.28 6.16
CA PRO A 132 -24.35 11.62 6.26
C PRO A 132 -24.43 12.23 7.68
N ASP A 133 -25.35 11.74 8.50
CA ASP A 133 -25.61 12.26 9.85
C ASP A 133 -24.89 11.45 10.94
N SER A 134 -24.14 10.40 10.56
CA SER A 134 -23.41 9.58 11.52
C SER A 134 -22.38 10.39 12.30
N VAL A 135 -22.42 10.23 13.63
CA VAL A 135 -21.41 10.74 14.55
C VAL A 135 -20.34 9.68 14.89
N THR A 136 -20.50 8.44 14.39
CA THR A 136 -19.62 7.29 14.64
C THR A 136 -19.14 6.58 13.36
N PRO A 137 -18.69 7.29 12.31
CA PRO A 137 -18.37 6.68 11.02
C PRO A 137 -17.24 5.63 11.07
N LEU A 138 -16.32 5.70 12.05
CA LEU A 138 -15.32 4.65 12.21
C LEU A 138 -15.96 3.34 12.68
N ALA A 139 -16.84 3.41 13.68
CA ALA A 139 -17.60 2.26 14.15
C ALA A 139 -18.51 1.72 13.04
N ASP A 140 -19.22 2.57 12.31
CA ASP A 140 -20.12 2.15 11.23
C ASP A 140 -19.37 1.43 10.12
N LEU A 141 -18.18 1.92 9.75
CA LEU A 141 -17.32 1.23 8.78
C LEU A 141 -16.92 -0.17 9.28
N ARG A 142 -16.56 -0.31 10.57
CA ARG A 142 -16.26 -1.63 11.16
C ARG A 142 -17.49 -2.53 11.18
N GLU A 143 -18.67 -1.98 11.48
CA GLU A 143 -19.93 -2.71 11.56
C GLU A 143 -20.47 -3.12 10.18
N SER A 144 -20.05 -2.45 9.11
CA SER A 144 -20.38 -2.81 7.73
C SER A 144 -19.78 -4.16 7.27
N TYR A 145 -18.76 -4.65 7.97
CA TYR A 145 -18.09 -5.90 7.62
C TYR A 145 -18.92 -7.11 8.01
N VAL A 146 -19.16 -8.00 7.05
CA VAL A 146 -19.90 -9.24 7.29
C VAL A 146 -19.01 -10.22 8.03
N ARG A 147 -19.41 -10.58 9.24
CA ARG A 147 -18.56 -11.38 10.13
C ARG A 147 -18.13 -12.71 9.50
N GLY A 148 -16.82 -12.99 9.54
CA GLY A 148 -16.24 -14.24 9.00
C GLY A 148 -16.33 -14.42 7.49
N SER A 149 -16.78 -13.40 6.75
CA SER A 149 -16.85 -13.45 5.30
C SER A 149 -15.46 -13.43 4.65
N ARG A 150 -15.36 -14.11 3.51
CA ARG A 150 -14.19 -14.11 2.62
C ARG A 150 -14.63 -13.66 1.23
N GLY A 151 -13.86 -12.81 0.58
CA GLY A 151 -14.20 -12.37 -0.77
C GLY A 151 -13.08 -11.70 -1.53
N ILE A 152 -13.33 -11.49 -2.82
CA ILE A 152 -12.43 -10.86 -3.78
C ILE A 152 -12.93 -9.46 -4.09
N ILE A 153 -12.00 -8.51 -4.17
CA ILE A 153 -12.26 -7.14 -4.61
C ILE A 153 -11.40 -6.90 -5.84
N ILE A 154 -12.03 -6.54 -6.95
CA ILE A 154 -11.33 -6.18 -8.19
C ILE A 154 -11.59 -4.70 -8.41
N HIS A 155 -10.55 -3.88 -8.43
CA HIS A 155 -10.72 -2.48 -8.83
C HIS A 155 -10.85 -2.42 -10.36
N VAL A 156 -11.88 -1.71 -10.85
CA VAL A 156 -12.15 -1.56 -12.28
C VAL A 156 -12.60 -0.14 -12.55
N GLY A 157 -11.85 0.58 -13.38
CA GLY A 157 -12.17 1.95 -13.73
C GLY A 157 -11.08 2.59 -14.60
N GLY A 158 -11.36 3.76 -15.16
CA GLY A 158 -10.38 4.55 -15.90
C GLY A 158 -10.18 4.16 -17.38
N GLY A 159 -11.08 3.36 -17.96
CA GLY A 159 -11.15 3.12 -19.41
C GLY A 159 -11.47 1.67 -19.82
N GLU A 160 -11.41 1.41 -21.12
CA GLU A 160 -11.76 0.10 -21.72
C GLU A 160 -10.80 -1.03 -21.34
N GLU A 161 -9.50 -0.74 -21.16
CA GLU A 161 -8.50 -1.78 -20.85
C GLU A 161 -8.74 -2.43 -19.47
N PRO A 162 -8.92 -1.69 -18.36
CA PRO A 162 -9.29 -2.28 -17.07
C PRO A 162 -10.60 -3.09 -17.14
N VAL A 163 -11.62 -2.61 -17.85
CA VAL A 163 -12.89 -3.32 -18.05
C VAL A 163 -12.65 -4.66 -18.76
N ARG A 164 -11.86 -4.65 -19.83
CA ARG A 164 -11.49 -5.85 -20.59
C ARG A 164 -10.72 -6.86 -19.73
N PHE A 165 -9.66 -6.43 -19.05
CA PHE A 165 -8.84 -7.37 -18.27
C PHE A 165 -9.57 -7.91 -17.05
N ALA A 166 -10.32 -7.07 -16.33
CA ALA A 166 -11.14 -7.54 -15.22
C ALA A 166 -12.14 -8.60 -15.70
N SER A 167 -12.69 -8.42 -16.89
CA SER A 167 -13.58 -9.38 -17.52
C SER A 167 -12.90 -10.72 -17.83
N HIS A 168 -11.66 -10.70 -18.31
CA HIS A 168 -10.84 -11.91 -18.47
C HIS A 168 -10.61 -12.62 -17.14
N LEU A 169 -10.23 -11.87 -16.10
CA LEU A 169 -9.99 -12.38 -14.75
C LEU A 169 -11.25 -13.03 -14.17
N ILE A 170 -12.39 -12.34 -14.17
CA ILE A 170 -13.65 -12.84 -13.60
C ILE A 170 -14.08 -14.15 -14.26
N VAL A 171 -14.03 -14.21 -15.59
CA VAL A 171 -14.37 -15.42 -16.35
C VAL A 171 -13.41 -16.57 -16.05
N SER A 172 -12.10 -16.30 -15.96
CA SER A 172 -11.11 -17.32 -15.55
C SER A 172 -11.40 -17.85 -14.14
N LEU A 173 -11.60 -16.97 -13.16
CA LEU A 173 -11.90 -17.36 -11.78
C LEU A 173 -13.13 -18.26 -11.69
N ARG A 174 -14.18 -17.95 -12.46
CA ARG A 174 -15.47 -18.64 -12.37
C ARG A 174 -15.56 -19.91 -13.20
N ARG A 175 -15.00 -19.91 -14.40
CA ARG A 175 -15.18 -20.99 -15.38
C ARG A 175 -13.99 -21.93 -15.49
N VAL A 176 -12.79 -21.47 -15.16
CA VAL A 176 -11.55 -22.27 -15.26
C VAL A 176 -11.13 -22.75 -13.88
N LEU A 177 -11.03 -21.82 -12.92
CA LEU A 177 -10.62 -22.15 -11.55
C LEU A 177 -11.79 -22.56 -10.66
N TYR A 178 -13.03 -22.36 -11.11
CA TYR A 178 -14.25 -22.68 -10.38
C TYR A 178 -14.30 -22.10 -8.95
N SER A 179 -13.68 -20.93 -8.74
CA SER A 179 -13.71 -20.22 -7.46
C SER A 179 -15.14 -19.83 -7.12
N LYS A 180 -15.47 -19.97 -5.84
CA LYS A 180 -16.79 -19.63 -5.28
C LYS A 180 -16.75 -18.41 -4.36
N LEU A 181 -15.58 -17.77 -4.23
CA LEU A 181 -15.48 -16.54 -3.47
C LEU A 181 -16.37 -15.45 -4.10
N PRO A 182 -17.20 -14.76 -3.31
CA PRO A 182 -17.97 -13.62 -3.79
C PRO A 182 -17.01 -12.52 -4.30
N ILE A 183 -17.41 -11.84 -5.38
CA ILE A 183 -16.62 -10.78 -6.01
C ILE A 183 -17.34 -9.44 -5.84
N GLN A 184 -16.61 -8.43 -5.36
CA GLN A 184 -17.01 -7.02 -5.45
C GLN A 184 -16.13 -6.29 -6.48
N ILE A 185 -16.77 -5.67 -7.47
CA ILE A 185 -16.13 -4.80 -8.45
C ILE A 185 -16.15 -3.38 -7.90
N ALA A 186 -15.00 -2.86 -7.50
CA ALA A 186 -14.87 -1.55 -6.88
C ALA A 186 -14.50 -0.47 -7.92
N TYR A 187 -15.17 0.68 -7.86
CA TYR A 187 -14.99 1.81 -8.77
C TYR A 187 -15.32 3.14 -8.07
N ALA A 188 -14.90 4.27 -8.64
CA ALA A 188 -15.15 5.60 -8.09
C ALA A 188 -16.20 6.39 -8.90
N GLY A 189 -17.48 6.06 -8.72
CA GLY A 189 -18.59 6.70 -9.42
C GLY A 189 -18.65 6.46 -10.94
N ASP A 190 -19.72 6.93 -11.57
CA ASP A 190 -20.04 6.60 -12.97
C ASP A 190 -19.04 7.10 -14.02
N LYS A 191 -18.21 8.09 -13.68
CA LYS A 191 -17.14 8.58 -14.57
C LYS A 191 -15.95 7.63 -14.60
N ASP A 192 -15.76 6.84 -13.55
CA ASP A 192 -14.69 5.85 -13.45
C ASP A 192 -15.11 4.53 -14.09
N LEU A 193 -16.34 4.06 -13.79
CA LEU A 193 -16.95 2.88 -14.39
C LEU A 193 -18.43 3.13 -14.74
N SER A 194 -18.71 3.26 -16.04
CA SER A 194 -20.03 3.66 -16.51
C SER A 194 -21.11 2.59 -16.26
N PRO A 195 -22.40 2.96 -16.16
CA PRO A 195 -23.49 1.98 -16.12
C PRO A 195 -23.46 0.99 -17.29
N ARG A 196 -23.06 1.44 -18.49
CA ARG A 196 -22.90 0.58 -19.68
C ARG A 196 -21.84 -0.49 -19.44
N ASP A 197 -20.69 -0.14 -18.91
CA ASP A 197 -19.59 -1.09 -18.66
C ASP A 197 -19.93 -2.06 -17.54
N ARG A 198 -20.67 -1.61 -16.52
CA ARG A 198 -21.19 -2.50 -15.46
C ARG A 198 -22.12 -3.57 -16.06
N VAL A 199 -23.03 -3.18 -16.96
CA VAL A 199 -23.89 -4.12 -17.69
C VAL A 199 -23.08 -5.05 -18.59
N ARG A 200 -22.09 -4.54 -19.33
CA ARG A 200 -21.19 -5.36 -20.16
C ARG A 200 -20.50 -6.44 -19.33
N ILE A 201 -19.93 -6.07 -18.20
CA ILE A 201 -19.27 -6.99 -17.27
C ILE A 201 -20.27 -8.04 -16.72
N GLN A 202 -21.47 -7.63 -16.30
CA GLN A 202 -22.49 -8.56 -15.76
C GLN A 202 -23.08 -9.51 -16.81
N SER A 203 -23.10 -9.10 -18.07
CA SER A 203 -23.70 -9.89 -19.17
C SER A 203 -22.88 -11.13 -19.55
N MET A 204 -21.62 -11.20 -19.10
CA MET A 204 -20.73 -12.29 -19.49
C MET A 204 -21.12 -13.61 -18.84
N LYS A 205 -21.00 -14.69 -19.62
CA LYS A 205 -21.25 -16.05 -19.14
C LYS A 205 -20.29 -16.40 -17.99
N GLY A 206 -20.86 -16.71 -16.83
CA GLY A 206 -20.11 -17.07 -15.62
C GLY A 206 -19.76 -15.88 -14.72
N ALA A 207 -20.19 -14.67 -15.07
CA ALA A 207 -19.90 -13.44 -14.33
C ALA A 207 -21.16 -12.86 -13.66
N THR A 208 -22.24 -13.62 -13.53
CA THR A 208 -23.54 -13.08 -13.09
C THR A 208 -23.67 -12.89 -11.57
N ASP A 209 -22.73 -13.42 -10.78
CA ASP A 209 -22.76 -13.45 -9.32
C ASP A 209 -21.75 -12.48 -8.69
N MET A 210 -21.74 -11.22 -9.16
CA MET A 210 -20.88 -10.16 -8.65
C MET A 210 -21.66 -8.93 -8.19
N GLU A 211 -21.08 -8.19 -7.24
CA GLU A 211 -21.62 -6.93 -6.73
C GLU A 211 -20.75 -5.76 -7.18
N PHE A 212 -21.36 -4.61 -7.42
CA PHE A 212 -20.66 -3.38 -7.76
C PHE A 212 -20.60 -2.49 -6.53
N LEU A 213 -19.39 -2.06 -6.17
CA LEU A 213 -19.11 -1.22 -5.01
C LEU A 213 -18.64 0.15 -5.50
N ASP A 214 -19.53 1.14 -5.41
CA ASP A 214 -19.13 2.54 -5.58
C ASP A 214 -18.41 3.01 -4.31
N VAL A 215 -17.10 3.18 -4.38
CA VAL A 215 -16.27 3.61 -3.26
C VAL A 215 -16.69 5.00 -2.77
N LEU A 216 -17.25 5.84 -3.66
CA LEU A 216 -17.67 7.19 -3.31
C LEU A 216 -18.93 7.22 -2.44
N SER A 217 -19.70 6.12 -2.42
CA SER A 217 -20.82 6.00 -1.48
C SER A 217 -20.36 5.90 -0.03
N VAL A 218 -19.15 5.38 0.20
CA VAL A 218 -18.57 5.20 1.53
C VAL A 218 -17.65 6.35 1.92
N PHE A 219 -16.87 6.87 0.97
CA PHE A 219 -15.87 7.89 1.23
C PHE A 219 -16.07 9.13 0.36
N ASN A 220 -16.22 10.27 1.02
CA ASN A 220 -16.46 11.54 0.34
C ASN A 220 -15.27 11.96 -0.55
N ASP A 221 -15.54 12.18 -1.84
CA ASP A 221 -14.48 12.47 -2.82
C ASP A 221 -14.02 13.93 -2.87
N THR A 222 -14.55 14.80 -1.99
CA THR A 222 -14.22 16.23 -2.00
C THR A 222 -12.73 16.50 -1.82
N THR A 223 -12.05 15.68 -1.01
CA THR A 223 -10.61 15.81 -0.76
C THR A 223 -9.81 14.66 -1.36
N LEU A 224 -10.42 13.47 -1.49
CA LEU A 224 -9.73 12.28 -1.99
C LEU A 224 -9.42 12.35 -3.49
N ARG A 225 -10.35 12.88 -4.29
CA ARG A 225 -10.22 12.98 -5.76
C ARG A 225 -9.80 11.64 -6.37
N LEU A 226 -10.54 10.58 -6.10
CA LEU A 226 -10.29 9.21 -6.55
C LEU A 226 -10.66 9.02 -8.02
N GLN A 227 -11.63 9.77 -8.52
CA GLN A 227 -12.01 9.71 -9.94
C GLN A 227 -10.80 10.05 -10.82
N GLY A 228 -10.35 9.08 -11.62
CA GLY A 228 -9.17 9.24 -12.48
C GLY A 228 -7.82 9.24 -11.75
N ALA A 229 -7.77 8.89 -10.47
CA ALA A 229 -6.52 8.83 -9.70
C ALA A 229 -5.77 7.49 -9.81
N GLY A 230 -6.23 6.59 -10.70
CA GLY A 230 -5.62 5.29 -10.94
C GLY A 230 -5.58 4.45 -9.66
N TRP A 231 -4.38 4.06 -9.24
CA TRP A 231 -4.16 3.13 -8.13
C TRP A 231 -4.62 3.64 -6.77
N ALA A 232 -4.83 4.96 -6.61
CA ALA A 232 -5.19 5.56 -5.32
C ALA A 232 -6.49 5.01 -4.73
N ILE A 233 -7.39 4.47 -5.56
CA ILE A 233 -8.66 3.87 -5.13
C ILE A 233 -8.46 2.56 -4.33
N LYS A 234 -7.38 1.82 -4.57
CA LYS A 234 -7.19 0.45 -4.07
C LYS A 234 -7.36 0.30 -2.55
N PRO A 235 -6.75 1.14 -1.68
CA PRO A 235 -6.95 1.03 -0.23
C PRO A 235 -8.38 1.37 0.20
N PHE A 236 -9.03 2.33 -0.48
CA PHE A 236 -10.40 2.71 -0.20
C PHE A 236 -11.38 1.62 -0.64
N ALA A 237 -11.16 0.98 -1.78
CA ALA A 237 -11.92 -0.20 -2.21
C ALA A 237 -11.84 -1.33 -1.18
N LEU A 238 -10.65 -1.58 -0.64
CA LEU A 238 -10.44 -2.60 0.38
C LEU A 238 -11.14 -2.26 1.70
N LEU A 239 -11.06 -1.01 2.17
CA LEU A 239 -11.79 -0.55 3.35
C LEU A 239 -13.31 -0.60 3.15
N ALA A 240 -13.84 -0.07 2.05
CA ALA A 240 -15.27 -0.01 1.75
C ALA A 240 -15.92 -1.39 1.52
N SER A 241 -15.13 -2.40 1.13
CA SER A 241 -15.65 -3.73 0.88
C SER A 241 -16.25 -4.37 2.13
N LYS A 242 -17.29 -5.20 1.95
CA LYS A 242 -17.98 -5.84 3.07
C LYS A 242 -17.24 -7.05 3.66
N PHE A 243 -16.18 -7.51 2.99
CA PHE A 243 -15.51 -8.75 3.37
C PHE A 243 -14.61 -8.53 4.58
N GLU A 244 -14.76 -9.34 5.62
CA GLU A 244 -13.87 -9.28 6.78
C GLU A 244 -12.46 -9.80 6.41
N GLN A 245 -12.40 -10.87 5.62
CA GLN A 245 -11.18 -11.42 5.04
C GLN A 245 -11.21 -11.18 3.52
N ALA A 246 -10.25 -10.43 2.99
CA ALA A 246 -10.34 -9.87 1.65
C ALA A 246 -9.09 -10.14 0.82
N ILE A 247 -9.29 -10.42 -0.47
CA ILE A 247 -8.26 -10.45 -1.49
C ILE A 247 -8.54 -9.28 -2.45
N LEU A 248 -7.71 -8.25 -2.45
CA LEU A 248 -7.72 -7.19 -3.46
C LEU A 248 -6.87 -7.63 -4.65
N ILE A 249 -7.38 -7.48 -5.87
CA ILE A 249 -6.76 -7.97 -7.10
C ILE A 249 -6.77 -6.89 -8.18
N ASP A 250 -5.66 -6.75 -8.90
CA ASP A 250 -5.59 -5.97 -10.13
C ASP A 250 -6.34 -6.64 -11.29
N ALA A 251 -6.94 -5.82 -12.15
CA ALA A 251 -7.74 -6.29 -13.28
C ALA A 251 -6.99 -7.26 -14.22
N ASN A 252 -5.65 -7.17 -14.31
CA ASN A 252 -4.82 -7.97 -15.21
C ASN A 252 -3.98 -9.05 -14.50
N VAL A 253 -4.40 -9.49 -13.31
CA VAL A 253 -3.83 -10.68 -12.67
C VAL A 253 -4.34 -11.94 -13.38
N VAL A 254 -3.48 -12.95 -13.46
CA VAL A 254 -3.82 -14.29 -13.93
C VAL A 254 -3.47 -15.29 -12.84
N PHE A 255 -4.45 -16.10 -12.43
CA PHE A 255 -4.26 -17.15 -11.44
C PHE A 255 -4.01 -18.50 -12.12
N MET A 256 -3.07 -19.27 -11.56
CA MET A 256 -2.82 -20.67 -11.93
C MET A 256 -3.36 -21.64 -10.89
N GLN A 257 -3.71 -21.14 -9.70
CA GLN A 257 -4.41 -21.90 -8.68
C GLN A 257 -5.62 -21.12 -8.17
N LYS A 258 -6.52 -21.82 -7.46
CA LYS A 258 -7.68 -21.19 -6.84
C LYS A 258 -7.28 -20.06 -5.88
N PRO A 259 -7.89 -18.86 -5.97
CA PRO A 259 -7.57 -17.74 -5.09
C PRO A 259 -7.87 -18.03 -3.61
N GLU A 260 -8.74 -19.00 -3.31
CA GLU A 260 -9.01 -19.47 -1.95
C GLU A 260 -7.72 -19.89 -1.21
N LYS A 261 -6.73 -20.44 -1.94
CA LYS A 261 -5.44 -20.84 -1.37
C LYS A 261 -4.67 -19.69 -0.73
N LEU A 262 -4.92 -18.44 -1.12
CA LEU A 262 -4.30 -17.25 -0.51
C LEU A 262 -4.64 -17.15 0.98
N PHE A 263 -5.85 -17.56 1.39
CA PHE A 263 -6.26 -17.59 2.80
C PHE A 263 -5.66 -18.77 3.59
N GLU A 264 -5.02 -19.70 2.90
CA GLU A 264 -4.37 -20.88 3.50
C GLU A 264 -2.86 -20.71 3.62
N GLN A 265 -2.28 -19.70 2.95
CA GLN A 265 -0.85 -19.43 2.98
C GLN A 265 -0.39 -19.06 4.39
N ARG A 266 0.76 -19.62 4.80
CA ARG A 266 1.36 -19.40 6.13
C ARG A 266 1.49 -17.91 6.50
N PRO A 267 1.96 -16.99 5.61
CA PRO A 267 1.99 -15.56 5.90
C PRO A 267 0.63 -15.01 6.33
N TYR A 268 -0.44 -15.33 5.59
CA TYR A 268 -1.78 -14.86 5.90
C TYR A 268 -2.31 -15.43 7.22
N VAL A 269 -2.22 -16.76 7.39
CA VAL A 269 -2.73 -17.44 8.59
C VAL A 269 -2.08 -16.88 9.85
N ASN A 270 -0.75 -16.69 9.83
CA ASN A 270 0.01 -16.27 10.99
C ASN A 270 -0.08 -14.77 11.29
N LYS A 271 -0.14 -13.92 10.26
CA LYS A 271 -0.03 -12.46 10.41
C LYS A 271 -1.34 -11.73 10.16
N GLY A 272 -2.17 -12.24 9.27
CA GLY A 272 -3.41 -11.60 8.81
C GLY A 272 -3.23 -10.58 7.70
N ALA A 273 -2.00 -10.34 7.24
CA ALA A 273 -1.69 -9.59 6.04
C ALA A 273 -0.59 -10.32 5.26
N TYR A 274 -0.88 -10.68 4.02
CA TYR A 274 0.04 -11.34 3.11
C TYR A 274 0.26 -10.45 1.89
N LEU A 275 1.53 -10.09 1.69
CA LEU A 275 2.01 -9.20 0.63
C LEU A 275 2.98 -9.94 -0.29
N PHE A 276 3.27 -9.35 -1.44
CA PHE A 276 4.11 -9.97 -2.47
C PHE A 276 5.25 -9.05 -2.88
N HIS A 277 6.44 -9.60 -2.99
CA HIS A 277 7.62 -8.81 -3.29
C HIS A 277 7.68 -8.42 -4.76
N ASP A 278 7.98 -7.16 -5.09
CA ASP A 278 8.32 -6.78 -6.47
C ASP A 278 9.69 -7.36 -6.86
N ARG A 279 10.21 -6.95 -8.01
CA ARG A 279 11.49 -7.38 -8.56
C ARG A 279 12.63 -6.59 -7.91
N LEU A 280 13.74 -7.28 -7.72
CA LEU A 280 15.00 -6.67 -7.27
C LEU A 280 15.69 -5.91 -8.41
N LEU A 281 15.19 -4.70 -8.68
CA LEU A 281 15.71 -3.81 -9.72
C LEU A 281 16.31 -2.52 -9.15
N TRP A 282 17.19 -1.91 -9.95
CA TRP A 282 17.68 -0.53 -9.78
C TRP A 282 18.24 -0.22 -8.38
N LYS A 283 19.15 -1.08 -7.91
CA LYS A 283 19.87 -0.90 -6.63
C LYS A 283 20.53 0.48 -6.55
N GLY A 284 20.22 1.24 -5.50
CA GLY A 284 20.78 2.56 -5.23
C GLY A 284 20.18 3.73 -6.02
N MET A 285 19.19 3.51 -6.89
CA MET A 285 18.67 4.54 -7.82
C MET A 285 17.66 5.51 -7.20
N VAL A 286 17.16 5.23 -6.00
CA VAL A 286 16.18 6.08 -5.27
C VAL A 286 16.67 6.44 -3.85
N PRO A 287 17.84 7.08 -3.70
CA PRO A 287 18.47 7.31 -2.39
C PRO A 287 17.62 8.22 -1.48
N LYS A 288 16.92 9.21 -2.05
CA LYS A 288 16.06 10.14 -1.29
C LYS A 288 14.95 9.41 -0.53
N ARG A 289 14.32 8.41 -1.15
CA ARG A 289 13.29 7.58 -0.52
C ARG A 289 13.87 6.73 0.60
N HIS A 290 15.03 6.11 0.39
CA HIS A 290 15.68 5.29 1.42
C HIS A 290 16.08 6.11 2.65
N THR A 291 16.66 7.30 2.45
CA THR A 291 16.94 8.22 3.57
C THR A 291 15.67 8.62 4.29
N TRP A 292 14.60 8.90 3.55
CA TRP A 292 13.29 9.23 4.13
C TRP A 292 12.69 8.07 4.93
N TRP A 293 12.74 6.83 4.44
CA TRP A 293 12.28 5.67 5.20
C TRP A 293 13.09 5.46 6.49
N LYS A 294 14.43 5.63 6.46
CA LYS A 294 15.26 5.54 7.67
C LYS A 294 14.92 6.63 8.69
N ASP A 295 14.44 7.77 8.22
CA ASP A 295 13.91 8.80 9.09
C ASP A 295 12.51 8.44 9.61
N GLN A 296 11.58 8.00 8.77
CA GLN A 296 10.19 7.78 9.20
C GLN A 296 9.95 6.45 9.92
N ILE A 297 10.77 5.43 9.69
CA ILE A 297 10.65 4.11 10.32
C ILE A 297 11.62 4.06 11.50
N LYS A 298 11.15 4.50 12.67
CA LYS A 298 11.97 4.56 13.89
C LYS A 298 12.15 3.17 14.54
N GLU A 299 11.19 2.28 14.37
CA GLU A 299 11.15 0.93 14.97
C GLU A 299 10.96 -0.14 13.89
N PRO A 300 12.02 -0.54 13.16
CA PRO A 300 11.89 -1.54 12.10
C PRO A 300 11.51 -2.92 12.65
N SER A 301 10.48 -3.53 12.08
CA SER A 301 9.98 -4.86 12.41
C SER A 301 10.94 -5.97 11.97
N ASP A 302 10.76 -7.18 12.50
CA ASP A 302 11.55 -8.33 12.08
C ASP A 302 11.26 -8.75 10.63
N GLU A 303 10.11 -8.36 10.09
CA GLU A 303 9.79 -8.58 8.68
C GLU A 303 10.58 -7.59 7.81
N LEU A 304 10.53 -6.29 8.10
CA LEU A 304 11.27 -5.28 7.36
C LEU A 304 12.80 -5.53 7.41
N LYS A 305 13.31 -6.07 8.50
CA LYS A 305 14.74 -6.44 8.61
C LYS A 305 15.16 -7.53 7.62
N LYS A 306 14.24 -8.31 7.03
CA LYS A 306 14.53 -9.29 5.98
C LYS A 306 14.59 -8.66 4.59
N SER A 307 13.94 -7.52 4.39
CA SER A 307 13.83 -6.82 3.10
C SER A 307 15.19 -6.45 2.51
N GLN A 308 15.42 -6.84 1.27
CA GLN A 308 16.58 -6.39 0.50
C GLN A 308 16.42 -4.95 0.00
N VAL A 309 15.20 -4.46 -0.18
CA VAL A 309 14.97 -3.02 -0.41
C VAL A 309 15.46 -2.20 0.79
N TRP A 310 15.11 -2.63 2.00
CA TRP A 310 15.54 -1.95 3.22
C TRP A 310 17.04 -2.06 3.50
N GLN A 311 17.63 -3.24 3.29
CA GLN A 311 19.04 -3.55 3.60
C GLN A 311 20.00 -3.08 2.49
N GLU A 312 19.67 -3.38 1.24
CA GLU A 312 20.56 -3.24 0.09
C GLU A 312 20.17 -2.07 -0.84
N ARG A 313 19.05 -1.40 -0.59
CA ARG A 313 18.58 -0.23 -1.34
C ARG A 313 18.10 -0.53 -2.76
N TYR A 314 17.45 -1.68 -2.97
CA TYR A 314 16.67 -1.92 -4.19
C TYR A 314 15.49 -0.96 -4.30
N SER A 315 14.87 -0.85 -5.47
CA SER A 315 13.89 0.20 -5.69
C SER A 315 12.50 -0.11 -5.17
N GLU A 316 11.85 -1.21 -5.55
CA GLU A 316 10.43 -1.45 -5.21
C GLU A 316 10.32 -2.69 -4.34
N GLU A 317 9.59 -2.60 -3.23
CA GLU A 317 9.45 -3.71 -2.29
C GLU A 317 8.19 -4.54 -2.57
N CYS A 318 7.09 -3.90 -2.93
CA CYS A 318 5.78 -4.54 -2.99
C CYS A 318 5.19 -4.53 -4.40
N ASP A 319 4.81 -5.70 -4.89
CA ASP A 319 3.86 -5.85 -5.99
C ASP A 319 2.44 -5.76 -5.40
N THR A 320 1.60 -4.90 -5.97
CA THR A 320 0.22 -4.67 -5.51
C THR A 320 -0.83 -5.27 -6.44
N GLY A 321 -0.43 -6.23 -7.26
CA GLY A 321 -1.33 -7.04 -8.07
C GLY A 321 -2.30 -7.86 -7.21
N VAL A 322 -1.83 -8.36 -6.07
CA VAL A 322 -2.67 -9.05 -5.08
C VAL A 322 -2.31 -8.57 -3.67
N ILE A 323 -3.31 -8.25 -2.86
CA ILE A 323 -3.16 -7.95 -1.43
C ILE A 323 -4.17 -8.79 -0.64
N VAL A 324 -3.72 -9.49 0.39
CA VAL A 324 -4.60 -10.37 1.20
C VAL A 324 -4.59 -9.92 2.64
N VAL A 325 -5.76 -9.59 3.19
CA VAL A 325 -5.88 -9.04 4.56
C VAL A 325 -7.04 -9.64 5.34
N ASP A 326 -6.90 -9.64 6.65
CA ASP A 326 -7.95 -9.91 7.63
C ASP A 326 -8.27 -8.61 8.39
N LYS A 327 -9.34 -7.92 7.96
CA LYS A 327 -9.81 -6.66 8.53
C LYS A 327 -10.41 -6.81 9.93
N SER A 328 -10.70 -8.03 10.39
CA SER A 328 -11.14 -8.27 11.78
C SER A 328 -10.06 -7.93 12.79
N LYS A 329 -8.79 -8.08 12.38
CA LYS A 329 -7.63 -7.82 13.24
C LYS A 329 -7.43 -6.31 13.33
N ILE A 330 -7.67 -5.76 14.52
CA ILE A 330 -7.57 -4.32 14.78
C ILE A 330 -6.27 -3.69 14.25
N PRO A 331 -5.06 -4.28 14.45
CA PRO A 331 -3.84 -3.71 13.89
C PRO A 331 -3.85 -3.63 12.36
N ILE A 332 -4.39 -4.66 11.68
CA ILE A 332 -4.53 -4.66 10.22
C ILE A 332 -5.51 -3.56 9.80
N PHE A 333 -6.67 -3.46 10.45
CA PHE A 333 -7.65 -2.41 10.15
C PHE A 333 -7.07 -0.99 10.33
N THR A 334 -6.38 -0.71 11.43
CA THR A 334 -5.73 0.60 11.63
C THR A 334 -4.58 0.85 10.65
N GLY A 335 -3.87 -0.22 10.24
CA GLY A 335 -2.88 -0.15 9.17
C GLY A 335 -3.51 0.26 7.84
N LEU A 336 -4.67 -0.32 7.49
CA LEU A 336 -5.42 0.05 6.28
C LEU A 336 -5.88 1.51 6.29
N LEU A 337 -6.26 2.06 7.45
CA LEU A 337 -6.56 3.50 7.55
C LEU A 337 -5.32 4.37 7.26
N HIS A 338 -4.15 3.97 7.75
CA HIS A 338 -2.89 4.64 7.44
C HIS A 338 -2.53 4.52 5.95
N ILE A 339 -2.69 3.33 5.35
CA ILE A 339 -2.49 3.10 3.91
C ILE A 339 -3.43 3.99 3.08
N ALA A 340 -4.70 4.10 3.46
CA ALA A 340 -5.66 4.99 2.82
C ALA A 340 -5.28 6.46 2.98
N TRP A 341 -4.81 6.88 4.17
CA TRP A 341 -4.29 8.23 4.41
C TRP A 341 -3.13 8.58 3.46
N GLN A 342 -2.17 7.67 3.27
CA GLN A 342 -1.08 7.85 2.31
C GLN A 342 -1.56 8.03 0.86
N ASN A 343 -2.73 7.48 0.53
CA ASN A 343 -3.34 7.57 -0.81
C ASN A 343 -4.40 8.68 -0.92
N THR A 344 -4.61 9.49 0.12
CA THR A 344 -5.36 10.75 -0.02
C THR A 344 -4.62 11.69 -0.97
N ARG A 345 -5.34 12.59 -1.66
CA ARG A 345 -4.72 13.45 -2.68
C ARG A 345 -3.54 14.25 -2.14
N ALA A 346 -3.74 14.89 -1.00
CA ALA A 346 -2.75 15.77 -0.42
C ALA A 346 -1.45 15.00 -0.09
N VAL A 347 -1.55 13.82 0.53
CA VAL A 347 -0.38 13.03 0.93
C VAL A 347 0.27 12.34 -0.27
N ARG A 348 -0.51 11.81 -1.22
CA ARG A 348 0.06 11.11 -2.39
C ARG A 348 0.79 12.06 -3.33
N GLU A 349 0.22 13.25 -3.58
CA GLU A 349 0.82 14.27 -4.46
C GLU A 349 2.00 14.97 -3.77
N GLU A 350 2.00 15.11 -2.44
CA GLU A 350 3.12 15.70 -1.72
C GLU A 350 4.29 14.72 -1.55
N VAL A 351 4.01 13.47 -1.15
CA VAL A 351 5.02 12.54 -0.63
C VAL A 351 4.94 11.17 -1.30
N ALA A 352 3.84 10.42 -1.13
CA ALA A 352 3.85 8.97 -1.36
C ALA A 352 4.19 8.63 -2.83
N TYR A 353 3.58 9.30 -3.80
CA TYR A 353 3.81 9.00 -5.24
C TYR A 353 5.02 9.74 -5.79
N LYS A 354 5.56 10.73 -5.08
CA LYS A 354 6.84 11.37 -5.42
C LYS A 354 8.04 10.54 -4.99
N LEU A 355 7.90 9.77 -3.92
CA LEU A 355 8.97 8.92 -3.41
C LEU A 355 8.84 7.47 -3.90
N GLY A 356 7.62 6.94 -4.05
CA GLY A 356 7.34 5.61 -4.57
C GLY A 356 6.79 5.59 -5.99
N HIS A 357 6.27 4.43 -6.39
CA HIS A 357 5.57 4.23 -7.66
C HIS A 357 4.10 3.90 -7.40
N GLY A 358 3.23 4.91 -7.48
CA GLY A 358 1.83 4.74 -7.15
C GLY A 358 1.62 4.30 -5.70
N ASP A 359 0.66 3.39 -5.48
CA ASP A 359 0.28 2.89 -4.16
C ASP A 359 1.25 1.84 -3.59
N LYS A 360 2.19 1.33 -4.39
CA LYS A 360 3.01 0.14 -4.06
C LYS A 360 3.56 0.12 -2.64
N GLU A 361 4.35 1.13 -2.30
CA GLU A 361 5.05 1.19 -1.01
C GLU A 361 4.12 1.51 0.15
N SER A 362 2.91 2.04 -0.12
CA SER A 362 2.01 2.46 0.95
C SER A 362 1.54 1.29 1.81
N TRP A 363 1.35 0.12 1.21
CA TRP A 363 0.82 -1.09 1.85
C TRP A 363 1.68 -1.59 3.01
N TRP A 364 2.92 -1.99 2.74
CA TRP A 364 3.80 -2.46 3.80
C TRP A 364 4.19 -1.32 4.74
N LEU A 365 4.37 -0.08 4.23
CA LEU A 365 4.77 1.04 5.06
C LEU A 365 3.69 1.41 6.08
N GLY A 366 2.41 1.37 5.68
CA GLY A 366 1.30 1.63 6.60
C GLY A 366 1.19 0.55 7.67
N PHE A 367 1.38 -0.73 7.32
CA PHE A 367 1.43 -1.79 8.33
C PHE A 367 2.64 -1.65 9.26
N GLU A 368 3.81 -1.37 8.71
CA GLU A 368 5.06 -1.17 9.45
C GLU A 368 4.94 -0.03 10.48
N LEU A 369 4.51 1.16 10.04
CA LEU A 369 4.40 2.34 10.90
C LEU A 369 3.31 2.22 11.97
N THR A 370 2.30 1.38 11.73
CA THR A 370 1.24 1.09 12.71
C THR A 370 1.56 -0.13 13.58
N GLY A 371 2.69 -0.79 13.37
CA GLY A 371 3.06 -2.02 14.10
C GLY A 371 2.13 -3.21 13.82
N ALA A 372 1.38 -3.15 12.71
CA ALA A 372 0.59 -4.27 12.24
C ALA A 372 1.51 -5.39 11.75
N ARG A 373 1.10 -6.64 12.00
CA ARG A 373 1.89 -7.80 11.58
C ARG A 373 1.53 -8.14 10.14
N TYR A 374 2.52 -8.07 9.25
CA TYR A 374 2.44 -8.54 7.86
C TYR A 374 3.59 -9.50 7.58
N GLU A 375 3.50 -10.22 6.47
CA GLU A 375 4.59 -11.05 5.96
C GLU A 375 4.52 -11.10 4.44
N PHE A 376 5.68 -10.99 3.80
CA PHE A 376 5.81 -11.10 2.36
C PHE A 376 5.89 -12.58 1.91
N GLU A 377 5.66 -12.81 0.62
CA GLU A 377 6.11 -14.02 -0.06
C GLU A 377 7.60 -14.27 0.22
N ALA A 378 8.01 -15.54 0.35
CA ALA A 378 9.39 -15.88 0.66
C ALA A 378 10.38 -15.45 -0.45
N HIS A 379 9.94 -15.46 -1.70
CA HIS A 379 10.74 -15.06 -2.86
C HIS A 379 10.43 -13.63 -3.27
N TYR A 380 11.45 -12.94 -3.78
CA TYR A 380 11.22 -11.73 -4.58
C TYR A 380 10.57 -12.10 -5.92
N GLY A 381 9.92 -11.14 -6.58
CA GLY A 381 9.11 -11.37 -7.77
C GLY A 381 9.78 -12.30 -8.79
N SER A 382 9.10 -13.38 -9.14
CA SER A 382 9.57 -14.39 -10.09
C SER A 382 9.21 -13.99 -11.52
N VAL A 383 9.78 -14.66 -12.52
CA VAL A 383 9.36 -14.48 -13.92
C VAL A 383 8.61 -15.72 -14.41
N ILE A 384 7.54 -15.49 -15.16
CA ILE A 384 6.89 -16.51 -15.99
C ILE A 384 6.80 -15.95 -17.41
N GLY A 385 7.31 -16.68 -18.40
CA GLY A 385 7.48 -16.14 -19.75
C GLY A 385 8.06 -17.13 -20.75
N TRP A 386 8.83 -16.59 -21.69
CA TRP A 386 9.45 -17.35 -22.78
C TRP A 386 10.97 -17.37 -22.64
N GLY A 387 11.55 -18.54 -22.90
CA GLY A 387 12.98 -18.77 -22.81
C GLY A 387 13.71 -18.44 -24.12
N ASP A 388 15.03 -18.25 -24.02
CA ASP A 388 15.95 -18.07 -25.15
C ASP A 388 16.23 -19.37 -25.94
N SER A 389 15.72 -20.51 -25.47
CA SER A 389 15.86 -21.82 -26.10
C SER A 389 14.58 -22.66 -25.93
N PRO A 390 14.20 -23.51 -26.91
CA PRO A 390 13.13 -24.50 -26.75
C PRO A 390 13.57 -25.73 -25.93
N ASP A 391 14.87 -25.98 -25.82
CA ASP A 391 15.46 -27.05 -25.01
C ASP A 391 15.73 -26.50 -23.61
N ILE A 392 14.99 -27.00 -22.60
CA ILE A 392 15.06 -26.54 -21.20
C ILE A 392 16.48 -26.59 -20.65
N SER A 393 17.30 -27.56 -21.08
CA SER A 393 18.69 -27.70 -20.61
C SER A 393 19.60 -26.56 -21.08
N LYS A 394 19.13 -25.75 -22.03
CA LYS A 394 19.86 -24.62 -22.64
C LYS A 394 19.18 -23.27 -22.38
N VAL A 395 18.11 -23.23 -21.59
CA VAL A 395 17.45 -21.97 -21.21
C VAL A 395 18.32 -21.24 -20.20
N ASN A 396 18.83 -20.07 -20.58
CA ASN A 396 19.65 -19.22 -19.70
C ASN A 396 18.85 -18.05 -19.14
N MET A 397 17.79 -17.64 -19.83
CA MET A 397 16.94 -16.53 -19.40
C MET A 397 15.49 -16.77 -19.77
N VAL A 398 14.58 -16.25 -18.94
CA VAL A 398 13.15 -16.20 -19.20
C VAL A 398 12.69 -14.76 -19.16
N CYS A 399 11.96 -14.33 -20.19
CA CYS A 399 11.53 -12.95 -20.37
C CYS A 399 10.01 -12.82 -20.43
N SER A 400 9.47 -11.80 -19.77
CA SER A 400 8.08 -11.36 -19.93
C SER A 400 7.84 -9.93 -19.44
N PHE A 401 6.62 -9.44 -19.61
CA PHE A 401 6.14 -8.23 -18.93
C PHE A 401 5.58 -8.50 -17.54
N GLY A 402 5.39 -9.77 -17.20
CA GLY A 402 4.71 -10.17 -15.98
C GLY A 402 5.66 -10.42 -14.83
N VAL A 403 5.11 -10.29 -13.62
CA VAL A 403 5.76 -10.69 -12.37
C VAL A 403 4.95 -11.84 -11.82
N ALA A 404 5.60 -12.96 -11.56
CA ALA A 404 5.00 -14.18 -11.03
C ALA A 404 5.28 -14.32 -9.55
N HIS A 405 4.34 -14.97 -8.87
CA HIS A 405 4.38 -15.22 -7.44
C HIS A 405 4.05 -16.67 -7.16
N LEU A 406 4.75 -17.25 -6.20
CA LEU A 406 4.67 -18.64 -5.81
C LEU A 406 3.89 -18.78 -4.50
N ASP A 407 3.33 -19.96 -4.27
CA ASP A 407 2.80 -20.34 -2.97
C ASP A 407 3.93 -20.80 -2.01
N THR A 408 3.58 -21.13 -0.76
CA THR A 408 4.57 -21.59 0.24
C THR A 408 5.17 -22.97 -0.05
N HIS A 409 4.79 -23.62 -1.16
CA HIS A 409 5.37 -24.88 -1.64
C HIS A 409 6.15 -24.66 -2.95
N ASP A 410 6.53 -23.41 -3.24
CA ASP A 410 7.29 -23.02 -4.41
C ASP A 410 6.59 -23.37 -5.75
N GLN A 411 5.25 -23.39 -5.77
CA GLN A 411 4.47 -23.60 -6.99
C GLN A 411 3.88 -22.27 -7.51
N PRO A 412 3.88 -22.03 -8.83
CA PRO A 412 3.25 -20.87 -9.43
C PRO A 412 1.80 -20.67 -8.96
N LEU A 413 1.52 -19.51 -8.36
CA LEU A 413 0.21 -19.19 -7.79
C LEU A 413 -0.57 -18.22 -8.68
N TRP A 414 0.05 -17.09 -9.01
CA TRP A 414 -0.50 -16.05 -9.86
C TRP A 414 0.61 -15.22 -10.50
N TYR A 415 0.29 -14.49 -11.56
CA TYR A 415 1.18 -13.48 -12.12
C TYR A 415 0.42 -12.24 -12.57
N ASN A 416 1.05 -11.07 -12.46
CA ASN A 416 0.53 -9.82 -13.01
C ASN A 416 0.93 -9.73 -14.49
N GLY A 417 0.05 -9.27 -15.38
CA GLY A 417 0.44 -8.97 -16.77
C GLY A 417 -0.63 -9.26 -17.83
N GLY A 418 -1.66 -10.03 -17.46
CA GLY A 418 -2.70 -10.52 -18.37
C GLY A 418 -2.24 -11.76 -19.15
N VAL A 419 -3.15 -12.31 -19.95
CA VAL A 419 -2.90 -13.51 -20.77
C VAL A 419 -2.30 -13.20 -22.16
N LEU A 420 -1.88 -11.95 -22.37
CA LEU A 420 -1.30 -11.48 -23.61
C LEU A 420 0.23 -11.61 -23.57
N GLU A 421 0.83 -11.80 -24.75
CA GLU A 421 2.29 -11.84 -24.88
C GLU A 421 2.92 -10.47 -24.59
N ASN A 422 2.44 -9.44 -25.27
CA ASN A 422 2.87 -8.06 -25.09
C ASN A 422 1.68 -7.12 -25.22
N LYS A 423 1.11 -6.72 -24.08
CA LYS A 423 -0.02 -5.78 -24.05
C LYS A 423 0.32 -4.39 -24.58
N GLY A 424 1.59 -4.00 -24.58
CA GLY A 424 2.05 -2.70 -25.10
C GLY A 424 2.19 -2.66 -26.62
N GLU A 425 2.28 -3.82 -27.27
CA GLU A 425 2.39 -3.93 -28.73
C GLU A 425 1.10 -4.42 -29.38
N SER A 426 0.47 -5.44 -28.81
CA SER A 426 -0.74 -6.03 -29.39
C SER A 426 -1.72 -6.49 -28.33
N LEU A 427 -2.95 -5.99 -28.47
CA LEU A 427 -4.09 -6.47 -27.69
C LEU A 427 -4.69 -7.78 -28.25
N ALA A 428 -4.16 -8.33 -29.34
CA ALA A 428 -4.69 -9.55 -29.98
C ALA A 428 -3.80 -10.78 -29.84
N MET A 429 -2.56 -10.64 -29.34
CA MET A 429 -1.59 -11.74 -29.26
C MET A 429 -1.65 -12.44 -27.89
N TYR A 430 -2.34 -13.57 -27.86
CA TYR A 430 -2.36 -14.48 -26.72
C TYR A 430 -1.28 -15.55 -26.87
N ARG A 431 -0.52 -15.81 -25.82
CA ARG A 431 0.52 -16.83 -25.83
C ARG A 431 0.68 -17.43 -24.44
N ILE A 432 0.74 -18.76 -24.37
CA ILE A 432 1.04 -19.46 -23.11
C ILE A 432 2.54 -19.32 -22.84
N PRO A 433 2.95 -18.89 -21.62
CA PRO A 433 4.34 -18.94 -21.19
C PRO A 433 4.92 -20.36 -21.29
N SER A 434 6.21 -20.49 -21.55
CA SER A 434 6.86 -21.80 -21.66
C SER A 434 7.58 -22.20 -20.38
N TYR A 435 8.11 -21.21 -19.65
CA TYR A 435 8.97 -21.43 -18.50
C TYR A 435 8.74 -20.40 -17.40
N TRP A 436 9.21 -20.71 -16.20
CA TRP A 436 9.32 -19.76 -15.11
C TRP A 436 10.66 -19.92 -14.37
N MET A 437 11.09 -18.84 -13.72
CA MET A 437 12.31 -18.80 -12.91
C MET A 437 12.06 -18.00 -11.63
N THR A 438 12.73 -18.40 -10.54
CA THR A 438 12.72 -17.70 -9.26
C THR A 438 14.14 -17.60 -8.69
N GLY A 439 14.38 -16.61 -7.82
CA GLY A 439 15.69 -16.43 -7.16
C GLY A 439 16.85 -16.02 -8.08
N GLY A 440 16.57 -15.67 -9.34
CA GLY A 440 17.58 -15.23 -10.31
C GLY A 440 17.85 -13.72 -10.28
N VAL A 441 18.61 -13.25 -11.26
CA VAL A 441 18.94 -11.83 -11.45
C VAL A 441 17.99 -11.21 -12.46
N TRP A 442 17.32 -10.13 -12.07
CA TRP A 442 16.45 -9.37 -12.97
C TRP A 442 17.24 -8.42 -13.87
N GLU A 443 16.91 -8.46 -15.15
CA GLU A 443 17.40 -7.57 -16.20
C GLU A 443 16.23 -6.80 -16.79
N LYS A 444 16.24 -5.48 -16.64
CA LYS A 444 15.17 -4.60 -17.13
C LYS A 444 15.33 -4.37 -18.63
N GLY A 445 14.24 -4.50 -19.38
CA GLY A 445 14.17 -4.10 -20.80
C GLY A 445 14.55 -2.62 -21.00
N ALA A 446 15.14 -2.30 -22.15
CA ALA A 446 15.68 -0.96 -22.42
C ALA A 446 14.59 0.11 -22.55
N THR A 447 13.45 -0.26 -23.13
CA THR A 447 12.28 0.60 -23.34
C THR A 447 11.05 0.04 -22.61
N ARG A 448 9.92 0.76 -22.66
CA ARG A 448 8.65 0.26 -22.10
C ARG A 448 8.05 -0.88 -22.92
N GLN A 449 8.48 -1.03 -24.17
CA GLN A 449 8.06 -2.06 -25.12
C GLN A 449 8.92 -3.32 -25.02
N ASP A 450 10.02 -3.29 -24.26
CA ASP A 450 10.91 -4.43 -24.09
C ASP A 450 10.54 -5.23 -22.84
N MET A 451 10.49 -6.56 -22.99
CA MET A 451 10.31 -7.47 -21.86
C MET A 451 11.46 -7.34 -20.85
N SER A 452 11.16 -7.65 -19.59
CA SER A 452 12.19 -7.81 -18.56
C SER A 452 12.46 -9.29 -18.39
N CYS A 453 13.70 -9.65 -18.08
CA CYS A 453 14.13 -11.04 -18.03
C CYS A 453 14.70 -11.38 -16.66
N MET A 454 14.62 -12.65 -16.31
CA MET A 454 15.41 -13.23 -15.22
C MET A 454 16.45 -14.17 -15.81
N SER A 455 17.68 -14.09 -15.31
CA SER A 455 18.78 -14.98 -15.66
C SER A 455 19.43 -15.56 -14.40
N ARG A 456 20.41 -16.46 -14.56
CA ARG A 456 21.22 -17.02 -13.45
C ARG A 456 20.41 -17.77 -12.38
N ALA A 457 19.32 -18.40 -12.77
CA ALA A 457 18.58 -19.35 -11.95
C ALA A 457 18.17 -20.55 -12.81
N THR A 458 17.65 -21.58 -12.16
CA THR A 458 17.07 -22.74 -12.86
C THR A 458 15.74 -22.33 -13.49
N ALA A 459 15.58 -22.59 -14.79
CA ALA A 459 14.30 -22.53 -15.46
C ALA A 459 13.51 -23.82 -15.22
N TYR A 460 12.20 -23.66 -15.04
CA TYR A 460 11.25 -24.75 -14.85
C TYR A 460 10.22 -24.72 -15.96
N VAL A 461 9.82 -25.90 -16.42
CA VAL A 461 8.66 -26.05 -17.31
C VAL A 461 7.38 -25.93 -16.50
N LEU A 462 6.33 -25.40 -17.14
CA LEU A 462 4.99 -25.50 -16.59
C LEU A 462 4.51 -26.96 -16.63
N THR A 463 3.78 -27.34 -15.59
CA THR A 463 3.08 -28.62 -15.53
C THR A 463 1.90 -28.64 -16.52
N ASP A 464 1.45 -29.83 -16.91
CA ASP A 464 0.27 -29.98 -17.78
C ASP A 464 -0.97 -29.28 -17.19
N THR A 465 -1.11 -29.28 -15.85
CA THR A 465 -2.23 -28.61 -15.17
C THR A 465 -2.17 -27.09 -15.34
N GLU A 466 -0.98 -26.50 -15.19
CA GLU A 466 -0.78 -25.05 -15.38
C GLU A 466 -0.98 -24.65 -16.84
N VAL A 467 -0.43 -25.42 -17.78
CA VAL A 467 -0.62 -25.21 -19.23
C VAL A 467 -2.11 -25.25 -19.59
N ASN A 468 -2.85 -26.26 -19.11
CA ASN A 468 -4.28 -26.38 -19.38
C ASN A 468 -5.08 -25.23 -18.76
N THR A 469 -4.76 -24.84 -17.52
CA THR A 469 -5.41 -23.70 -16.84
C THR A 469 -5.21 -22.40 -17.61
N LEU A 470 -4.01 -22.14 -18.13
CA LEU A 470 -3.70 -20.95 -18.92
C LEU A 470 -4.35 -21.01 -20.30
N ALA A 471 -4.36 -22.18 -20.95
CA ALA A 471 -5.03 -22.38 -22.24
C ALA A 471 -6.53 -22.09 -22.13
N GLU A 472 -7.20 -22.68 -21.13
CA GLU A 472 -8.63 -22.45 -20.88
C GLU A 472 -8.92 -20.98 -20.52
N SER A 473 -8.03 -20.34 -19.75
CA SER A 473 -8.15 -18.90 -19.43
C SER A 473 -8.01 -18.01 -20.67
N ILE A 474 -7.10 -18.34 -21.58
CA ILE A 474 -6.95 -17.64 -22.88
C ILE A 474 -8.20 -17.81 -23.73
N ASP A 475 -8.73 -19.03 -23.84
CA ASP A 475 -9.91 -19.28 -24.67
C ASP A 475 -11.16 -18.56 -24.13
N ALA A 476 -11.29 -18.51 -22.81
CA ALA A 476 -12.34 -17.76 -22.15
C ALA A 476 -12.16 -16.23 -22.34
N ALA A 477 -10.93 -15.71 -22.27
CA ALA A 477 -10.62 -14.31 -22.57
C ALA A 477 -10.95 -13.93 -24.03
N LYS A 478 -10.66 -14.82 -24.99
CA LYS A 478 -11.05 -14.63 -26.40
C LYS A 478 -12.57 -14.62 -26.61
N GLU A 479 -13.33 -15.34 -25.79
CA GLU A 479 -14.81 -15.29 -25.83
C GLU A 479 -15.33 -13.94 -25.32
N VAL A 480 -14.74 -13.42 -24.23
CA VAL A 480 -15.03 -12.07 -23.72
C VAL A 480 -14.78 -11.02 -24.79
N ASP A 481 -13.60 -11.04 -25.42
CA ASP A 481 -13.25 -10.06 -26.46
C ASP A 481 -14.19 -10.11 -27.67
N ARG A 482 -14.59 -11.31 -28.10
CA ARG A 482 -15.59 -11.48 -29.17
C ARG A 482 -16.98 -10.96 -28.78
N THR A 483 -17.30 -10.95 -27.50
CA THR A 483 -18.56 -10.38 -27.00
C THR A 483 -18.48 -8.87 -27.01
N PHE A 484 -17.39 -8.30 -26.49
CA PHE A 484 -17.18 -6.84 -26.45
C PHE A 484 -17.06 -6.21 -27.84
N ALA A 485 -16.57 -6.96 -28.84
CA ALA A 485 -16.52 -6.49 -30.22
C ALA A 485 -17.89 -6.39 -30.92
N LYS A 486 -18.96 -6.93 -30.32
CA LYS A 486 -20.33 -6.89 -30.86
C LYS A 486 -21.20 -5.78 -30.25
N ASP A 487 -20.78 -5.23 -29.13
CA ASP A 487 -21.44 -4.15 -28.37
C ASP A 487 -20.93 -2.77 -28.78
#